data_AF-A0A8S8XAT3-F1
#
_entry.id   AF-A0A8S8XAT3-F1
#
_cell.length_a   1.000
_cell.length_b   1.000
_cell.length_c   1.000
_cell.angle_alpha   90.00
_cell.angle_beta   90.00
_cell.angle_gamma   90.00
#
_symmetry.space_group_name_H-M   'P 1'
#
loop_
_entity.id
_entity.type
_entity.pdbx_description
1 polymer ?
#
loop_
_entity_poly.entity_id
_entity_poly.type
_entity_poly.pdbx_seq_one_letter_code
_entity_poly.pdbx_strand_id
1 'polypeptide(L)'
;MNYSWDWGLLFRSPHIGWIAQGFVTTIEMAVLAWCIAMTLGSLIGTLRTLDNPIAKRIGTLYVEIFRNVPLLAQLFLWYYVIPELLPASAQKFVKRDMADPQFWTSVVGLGCYTAARVAEQVRSGIQSIPRGQRSAALAMGFSTAQVYRYVLLPIGFRTVIPSLTNDFLGVFKNSSLALTLGVMELTAAARQIEEYTFHSFEPFAAATVLYSCVTLLVISLMRVVERRTRIAGNVGTAR
;
A
#
# COMPACT_ATOMS: atom_id res chain seq x y z
N MET A 1 28.51 7.31 -27.14
CA MET A 1 28.52 7.66 -25.70
C MET A 1 29.74 7.00 -25.09
N ASN A 2 30.76 7.78 -24.70
CA ASN A 2 31.94 7.26 -24.01
C ASN A 2 31.65 7.24 -22.50
N TYR A 3 30.84 6.27 -22.05
CA TYR A 3 30.55 6.07 -20.62
C TYR A 3 31.56 5.10 -20.02
N SER A 4 32.18 5.48 -18.89
CA SER A 4 33.08 4.62 -18.12
C SER A 4 32.29 3.82 -17.09
N TRP A 5 32.07 2.54 -17.36
CA TRP A 5 31.36 1.65 -16.44
C TRP A 5 32.18 1.33 -15.18
N ASP A 6 31.60 1.50 -14.00
CA ASP A 6 32.19 1.11 -12.72
C ASP A 6 31.16 0.44 -11.79
N TRP A 7 30.84 -0.83 -12.05
CA TRP A 7 29.95 -1.61 -11.17
C TRP A 7 30.55 -1.87 -9.77
N GLY A 8 31.88 -1.78 -9.63
CA GLY A 8 32.55 -1.89 -8.34
C GLY A 8 32.15 -0.76 -7.38
N LEU A 9 31.69 0.37 -7.91
CA LEU A 9 31.19 1.53 -7.17
C LEU A 9 30.15 1.15 -6.11
N LEU A 10 29.24 0.23 -6.44
CA LEU A 10 28.12 -0.15 -5.57
C LEU A 10 28.58 -0.90 -4.31
N PHE A 11 29.71 -1.60 -4.40
CA PHE A 11 30.24 -2.42 -3.30
C PHE A 11 31.24 -1.68 -2.43
N ARG A 12 31.66 -0.47 -2.83
CA ARG A 12 32.56 0.38 -2.04
C ARG A 12 31.81 0.97 -0.85
N SER A 13 32.50 1.11 0.27
CA SER A 13 31.99 1.87 1.41
C SER A 13 32.03 3.37 1.10
N PRO A 14 30.97 4.15 1.38
CA PRO A 14 29.74 3.80 2.12
C PRO A 14 28.54 3.35 1.27
N HIS A 15 28.68 3.26 -0.06
CA HIS A 15 27.57 3.08 -1.01
C HIS A 15 26.74 1.81 -0.77
N ILE A 16 27.40 0.67 -0.48
CA ILE A 16 26.70 -0.57 -0.17
C ILE A 16 25.81 -0.43 1.07
N GLY A 17 26.25 0.35 2.06
CA GLY A 17 25.49 0.65 3.26
C GLY A 17 24.27 1.52 2.96
N TRP A 18 24.41 2.52 2.09
CA TRP A 18 23.28 3.35 1.66
C TRP A 18 22.22 2.55 0.91
N ILE A 19 22.62 1.70 -0.03
CA ILE A 19 21.66 0.83 -0.75
C ILE A 19 20.97 -0.13 0.21
N ALA A 20 21.71 -0.78 1.11
CA ALA A 20 21.14 -1.70 2.09
C ALA A 20 20.13 -1.00 3.02
N GLN A 21 20.49 0.17 3.54
CA GLN A 21 19.60 0.94 4.41
C GLN A 21 18.37 1.44 3.65
N GLY A 22 18.55 2.01 2.46
CA GLY A 22 17.44 2.47 1.62
C GLY A 22 16.48 1.34 1.27
N PHE A 23 17.01 0.15 0.98
CA PHE A 23 16.21 -1.06 0.73
C PHE A 23 15.37 -1.47 1.95
N VAL A 24 15.96 -1.48 3.15
CA VAL A 24 15.24 -1.78 4.40
C VAL A 24 14.13 -0.75 4.62
N THR A 25 14.45 0.54 4.51
CA THR A 25 13.47 1.63 4.68
C THR A 25 12.32 1.53 3.67
N THR A 26 12.60 1.16 2.41
CA THR A 26 11.56 0.89 1.40
C THR A 26 10.63 -0.25 1.84
N ILE A 27 11.17 -1.36 2.34
CA ILE A 27 10.37 -2.51 2.80
C ILE A 27 9.52 -2.13 4.03
N GLU A 28 10.13 -1.49 5.02
CA GLU A 28 9.44 -1.06 6.25
C GLU A 28 8.27 -0.14 5.93
N MET A 29 8.52 0.88 5.09
CA MET A 29 7.48 1.81 4.66
C MET A 29 6.34 1.09 3.92
N ALA A 30 6.67 0.17 3.01
CA ALA A 30 5.67 -0.57 2.25
C ALA A 30 4.82 -1.49 3.14
N VAL A 31 5.43 -2.19 4.09
CA VAL A 31 4.72 -3.09 5.02
C VAL A 31 3.82 -2.30 5.96
N LEU A 32 4.32 -1.21 6.55
CA LEU A 32 3.53 -0.38 7.46
C LEU A 32 2.35 0.30 6.74
N ALA A 33 2.60 0.86 5.56
CA ALA A 33 1.54 1.44 4.73
C ALA A 33 0.50 0.39 4.32
N TRP A 34 0.94 -0.83 4.01
CA TRP A 34 0.03 -1.93 3.68
C TRP A 34 -0.83 -2.38 4.88
N CYS A 35 -0.28 -2.39 6.09
CA CYS A 35 -1.06 -2.66 7.31
C CYS A 35 -2.18 -1.61 7.50
N ILE A 36 -1.88 -0.33 7.31
CA ILE A 36 -2.89 0.74 7.32
C ILE A 36 -3.91 0.52 6.20
N ALA A 37 -3.44 0.22 4.98
CA ALA A 37 -4.30 0.01 3.83
C ALA A 37 -5.28 -1.16 4.03
N MET A 38 -4.80 -2.28 4.54
CA MET A 38 -5.61 -3.46 4.81
C MET A 38 -6.62 -3.22 5.92
N THR A 39 -6.22 -2.59 7.02
CA THR A 39 -7.13 -2.33 8.15
C THR A 39 -8.20 -1.29 7.78
N LEU A 40 -7.78 -0.11 7.33
CA LEU A 40 -8.68 0.99 7.00
C LEU A 40 -9.51 0.68 5.75
N GLY A 41 -8.89 0.11 4.71
CA GLY A 41 -9.57 -0.25 3.48
C GLY A 41 -10.63 -1.32 3.70
N SER A 42 -10.34 -2.35 4.52
CA SER A 42 -11.33 -3.38 4.86
C SER A 42 -12.52 -2.81 5.61
N LEU A 43 -12.28 -1.92 6.58
CA LEU A 43 -13.34 -1.25 7.32
C LEU A 43 -14.21 -0.42 6.38
N ILE A 44 -13.60 0.45 5.57
CA ILE A 44 -14.32 1.36 4.65
C ILE A 44 -15.06 0.59 3.56
N GLY A 45 -14.44 -0.45 2.99
CA GLY A 45 -15.06 -1.32 2.00
C GLY A 45 -16.32 -2.01 2.54
N THR A 46 -16.24 -2.50 3.79
CA THR A 46 -17.38 -3.14 4.48
C THR A 46 -18.47 -2.14 4.81
N LEU A 47 -18.14 -0.94 5.29
CA LEU A 47 -19.12 0.12 5.58
C LEU A 47 -19.95 0.46 4.34
N ARG A 48 -19.34 0.45 3.16
CA ARG A 48 -20.00 0.74 1.88
C ARG A 48 -20.95 -0.37 1.39
N THR A 49 -20.97 -1.53 2.04
CA THR A 49 -21.91 -2.64 1.71
C THR A 49 -23.03 -2.80 2.73
N LEU A 50 -22.98 -2.13 3.88
CA LEU A 50 -24.05 -2.13 4.88
C LEU A 50 -25.33 -1.50 4.33
N ASP A 51 -26.50 -1.77 4.90
CA ASP A 51 -27.75 -1.12 4.45
C ASP A 51 -27.88 0.34 4.94
N ASN A 52 -27.01 0.79 5.83
CA ASN A 52 -27.03 2.15 6.39
C ASN A 52 -26.54 3.20 5.37
N PRO A 53 -27.38 4.16 4.94
CA PRO A 53 -27.01 5.14 3.92
C PRO A 53 -25.93 6.12 4.37
N ILE A 54 -25.84 6.44 5.67
CA ILE A 54 -24.82 7.33 6.22
C ILE A 54 -23.45 6.65 6.15
N ALA A 55 -23.37 5.38 6.59
CA ALA A 55 -22.14 4.58 6.51
C ALA A 55 -21.63 4.47 5.05
N LYS A 56 -22.55 4.24 4.10
CA LYS A 56 -22.21 4.25 2.67
C LYS A 56 -21.65 5.60 2.22
N ARG A 57 -22.32 6.70 2.56
CA ARG A 57 -21.89 8.06 2.15
C ARG A 57 -20.51 8.40 2.71
N ILE A 58 -20.25 8.16 3.99
CA ILE A 58 -18.95 8.41 4.61
C ILE A 58 -17.84 7.62 3.90
N GLY A 59 -18.08 6.32 3.67
CA GLY A 59 -17.09 5.48 2.99
C GLY A 59 -16.88 5.88 1.52
N THR A 60 -17.94 6.26 0.81
CA THR A 60 -17.84 6.74 -0.57
C THR A 60 -17.09 8.06 -0.66
N LEU A 61 -17.37 9.03 0.22
CA LEU A 61 -16.66 10.31 0.27
C LEU A 61 -15.16 10.10 0.48
N TYR A 62 -14.78 9.24 1.43
CA TYR A 62 -13.37 8.88 1.63
C TYR A 62 -12.74 8.34 0.34
N VAL A 63 -13.38 7.34 -0.28
CA VAL A 63 -12.83 6.70 -1.48
C VAL A 63 -12.73 7.67 -2.65
N GLU A 64 -13.72 8.54 -2.85
CA GLU A 64 -13.70 9.57 -3.89
C GLU A 64 -12.56 10.57 -3.68
N ILE A 65 -12.37 11.08 -2.46
CA ILE A 65 -11.27 12.02 -2.16
C ILE A 65 -9.91 11.37 -2.47
N PHE A 66 -9.65 10.19 -1.89
CA PHE A 66 -8.33 9.56 -1.98
C PHE A 66 -8.01 8.98 -3.36
N ARG A 67 -9.01 8.61 -4.16
CA ARG A 67 -8.79 8.11 -5.54
C ARG A 67 -8.66 9.21 -6.58
N ASN A 68 -9.24 10.38 -6.33
CA ASN A 68 -9.25 11.48 -7.31
C ASN A 68 -8.08 12.46 -7.14
N VAL A 69 -7.32 12.38 -6.04
CA VAL A 69 -6.13 13.20 -5.82
C VAL A 69 -4.86 12.39 -6.09
N PRO A 70 -3.88 12.89 -6.87
CA PRO A 70 -2.61 12.20 -7.10
C PRO A 70 -1.87 11.89 -5.80
N LEU A 71 -1.26 10.70 -5.71
CA LEU A 71 -0.55 10.27 -4.50
C LEU A 71 0.55 11.26 -4.08
N LEU A 72 1.35 11.77 -5.03
CA LEU A 72 2.41 12.73 -4.72
C LEU A 72 1.84 14.01 -4.05
N ALA A 73 0.72 14.53 -4.56
CA ALA A 73 0.06 15.67 -3.94
C ALA A 73 -0.44 15.33 -2.53
N GLN A 74 -0.98 14.12 -2.33
CA GLN A 74 -1.38 13.66 -1.00
C GLN A 74 -0.19 13.58 -0.05
N LEU A 75 0.96 13.04 -0.47
CA LEU A 75 2.17 12.98 0.36
C LEU A 75 2.60 14.39 0.80
N PHE A 76 2.55 15.38 -0.09
CA PHE A 76 2.76 16.78 0.29
C PHE A 76 1.71 17.30 1.27
N LEU A 77 0.43 16.99 1.07
CA LEU A 77 -0.61 17.37 2.04
C LEU A 77 -0.34 16.75 3.42
N TRP A 78 -0.02 15.46 3.48
CA TRP A 78 0.25 14.75 4.73
C TRP A 78 1.45 15.30 5.50
N TYR A 79 2.51 15.71 4.80
CA TYR A 79 3.72 16.22 5.44
C TYR A 79 3.66 17.73 5.73
N TYR A 80 3.19 18.54 4.77
CA TYR A 80 3.24 20.00 4.88
C TYR A 80 1.96 20.66 5.38
N VAL A 81 0.78 20.10 5.08
CA VAL A 81 -0.51 20.77 5.33
C VAL A 81 -1.23 20.20 6.55
N ILE A 82 -1.40 18.88 6.63
CA ILE A 82 -2.13 18.22 7.71
C ILE A 82 -1.57 18.60 9.09
N PRO A 83 -0.26 18.64 9.34
CA PRO A 83 0.26 19.01 10.65
C PRO A 83 -0.14 20.42 11.08
N GLU A 84 -0.32 21.36 10.15
CA GLU A 84 -0.76 22.74 10.44
C GLU A 84 -2.23 22.83 10.85
N LEU A 85 -3.02 21.81 10.53
CA LEU A 85 -4.44 21.73 10.89
C LEU A 85 -4.66 21.00 12.23
N LEU A 86 -3.61 20.42 12.81
CA LEU A 86 -3.70 19.69 14.08
C LEU A 86 -3.76 20.66 15.27
N PRO A 87 -4.36 20.24 16.40
CA PRO A 87 -4.24 20.96 17.66
C PRO A 87 -2.75 21.16 18.05
N ALA A 88 -2.45 22.26 18.74
CA ALA A 88 -1.07 22.70 19.02
C ALA A 88 -0.15 21.61 19.61
N SER A 89 -0.68 20.74 20.47
CA SER A 89 0.09 19.61 21.04
C SER A 89 0.47 18.57 20.00
N ALA A 90 -0.45 18.19 19.11
CA ALA A 90 -0.23 17.21 18.05
C ALA A 90 0.63 17.79 16.91
N GLN A 91 0.41 19.07 16.55
CA GLN A 91 1.26 19.78 15.59
C GLN A 91 2.72 19.81 16.06
N LYS A 92 2.96 20.18 17.33
CA LYS A 92 4.29 20.20 17.94
C LYS A 92 4.92 18.81 17.95
N PHE A 93 4.15 17.78 18.30
CA PHE A 93 4.61 16.40 18.29
C PHE A 93 5.09 16.01 16.88
N VAL A 94 4.24 16.15 15.87
CA VAL A 94 4.55 15.75 14.49
C VAL A 94 5.75 16.51 13.92
N LYS A 95 5.85 17.82 14.18
CA LYS A 95 6.89 18.67 13.59
C LYS A 95 8.23 18.64 14.31
N ARG A 96 8.26 18.32 15.61
CA ARG A 96 9.45 18.52 16.44
C ARG A 96 9.85 17.31 17.27
N ASP A 97 8.87 16.65 17.89
CA ASP A 97 9.17 15.61 18.88
C ASP A 97 9.17 14.20 18.26
N MET A 98 8.54 14.02 17.09
CA MET A 98 8.52 12.78 16.32
C MET A 98 9.85 12.57 15.58
N ALA A 99 10.46 11.40 15.77
CA ALA A 99 11.62 10.98 15.01
C ALA A 99 11.23 10.66 13.56
N ASP A 100 12.02 11.15 12.60
CA ASP A 100 11.81 10.96 11.16
C ASP A 100 10.36 11.26 10.70
N PRO A 101 9.92 12.53 10.83
CA PRO A 101 8.55 12.88 10.54
C PRO A 101 8.18 12.59 9.08
N GLN A 102 9.11 12.77 8.14
CA GLN A 102 8.91 12.49 6.72
C GLN A 102 8.61 11.00 6.46
N PHE A 103 9.24 10.07 7.18
CA PHE A 103 8.94 8.64 7.07
C PHE A 103 7.51 8.33 7.53
N TRP A 104 7.13 8.77 8.74
CA TRP A 104 5.82 8.43 9.30
C TRP A 104 4.66 9.09 8.55
N THR A 105 4.79 10.35 8.13
CA THR A 105 3.76 10.99 7.31
C THR A 105 3.63 10.33 5.93
N SER A 106 4.74 9.84 5.37
CA SER A 106 4.72 9.07 4.11
C SER A 106 4.01 7.73 4.27
N VAL A 107 4.28 7.01 5.36
CA VAL A 107 3.60 5.75 5.71
C VAL A 107 2.09 5.95 5.85
N VAL A 108 1.67 6.99 6.58
CA VAL A 108 0.24 7.29 6.77
C VAL A 108 -0.41 7.72 5.46
N GLY A 109 0.26 8.58 4.68
CA GLY A 109 -0.26 9.06 3.42
C GLY A 109 -0.41 7.97 2.37
N LEU A 110 0.64 7.17 2.18
CA LEU A 110 0.64 6.01 1.30
C LEU A 110 -0.39 4.96 1.74
N GLY A 111 -0.51 4.74 3.05
CA GLY A 111 -1.47 3.82 3.65
C GLY A 111 -2.92 4.25 3.42
N CYS A 112 -3.25 5.52 3.66
CA CYS A 112 -4.59 6.06 3.41
C CYS A 112 -4.93 6.07 1.91
N TYR A 113 -3.99 6.48 1.06
CA TYR A 113 -4.16 6.40 -0.40
C TYR A 113 -4.50 4.98 -0.85
N THR A 114 -3.73 4.00 -0.38
CA THR A 114 -3.92 2.60 -0.75
C THR A 114 -5.19 2.01 -0.13
N ALA A 115 -5.57 2.43 1.09
CA ALA A 115 -6.79 2.00 1.76
C ALA A 115 -8.04 2.27 0.90
N ALA A 116 -8.08 3.37 0.15
CA ALA A 116 -9.21 3.66 -0.75
C ALA A 116 -9.34 2.64 -1.90
N ARG A 117 -8.21 2.12 -2.40
CA ARG A 117 -8.18 1.06 -3.41
C ARG A 117 -8.60 -0.28 -2.81
N VAL A 118 -8.03 -0.64 -1.66
CA VAL A 118 -8.41 -1.85 -0.90
C VAL A 118 -9.90 -1.83 -0.55
N ALA A 119 -10.46 -0.69 -0.17
CA ALA A 119 -11.89 -0.55 0.10
C ALA A 119 -12.75 -0.87 -1.11
N GLU A 120 -12.30 -0.48 -2.31
CA GLU A 120 -13.00 -0.83 -3.55
C GLU A 120 -12.92 -2.32 -3.86
N GLN A 121 -11.76 -2.94 -3.62
CA GLN A 121 -11.61 -4.40 -3.75
C GLN A 121 -12.55 -5.12 -2.78
N VAL A 122 -12.49 -4.80 -1.49
CA VAL A 122 -13.33 -5.45 -0.46
C VAL A 122 -14.82 -5.28 -0.76
N ARG A 123 -15.25 -4.07 -1.14
CA ARG A 123 -16.64 -3.79 -1.54
C ARG A 123 -17.06 -4.67 -2.73
N SER A 124 -16.22 -4.73 -3.77
CA SER A 124 -16.49 -5.52 -4.97
C SER A 124 -16.47 -7.02 -4.68
N GLY A 125 -15.56 -7.48 -3.82
CA GLY A 125 -15.47 -8.86 -3.35
C GLY A 125 -16.74 -9.29 -2.63
N ILE A 126 -17.25 -8.48 -1.71
CA ILE A 126 -18.53 -8.74 -1.01
C ILE A 126 -19.70 -8.74 -2.00
N GLN A 127 -19.75 -7.78 -2.92
CA GLN A 127 -20.85 -7.66 -3.89
C GLN A 127 -20.85 -8.78 -4.96
N SER A 128 -19.71 -9.42 -5.22
CA SER A 128 -19.63 -10.58 -6.11
C SER A 128 -20.33 -11.82 -5.55
N ILE A 129 -20.61 -11.85 -4.23
CA ILE A 129 -21.26 -12.98 -3.57
C ILE A 129 -22.76 -12.95 -3.88
N PRO A 130 -23.38 -14.09 -4.29
CA PRO A 130 -24.81 -14.16 -4.54
C PRO A 130 -25.63 -13.68 -3.33
N ARG A 131 -26.60 -12.80 -3.56
CA ARG A 131 -27.45 -12.22 -2.50
C ARG A 131 -28.14 -13.29 -1.64
N GLY A 132 -28.44 -14.45 -2.21
CA GLY A 132 -29.01 -15.59 -1.50
C GLY A 132 -28.18 -16.08 -0.31
N GLN A 133 -26.85 -15.94 -0.33
CA GLN A 133 -25.98 -16.30 0.80
C GLN A 133 -26.28 -15.43 2.04
N ARG A 134 -26.47 -14.13 1.82
CA ARG A 134 -26.86 -13.20 2.88
C ARG A 134 -28.24 -13.54 3.43
N SER A 135 -29.22 -13.76 2.55
CA SER A 135 -30.60 -14.10 2.95
C SER A 135 -30.67 -15.43 3.71
N ALA A 136 -29.94 -16.45 3.27
CA ALA A 136 -29.88 -17.76 3.92
C ALA A 136 -29.26 -17.67 5.32
N ALA A 137 -28.15 -16.93 5.47
CA ALA A 137 -27.51 -16.74 6.77
C ALA A 137 -28.43 -16.02 7.77
N LEU A 138 -29.14 -14.98 7.33
CA LEU A 138 -30.16 -14.29 8.15
C LEU A 138 -31.32 -15.23 8.52
N ALA A 139 -31.79 -16.06 7.59
CA ALA A 139 -32.85 -17.04 7.84
C ALA A 139 -32.44 -18.14 8.85
N MET A 140 -31.15 -18.46 8.94
CA MET A 140 -30.57 -19.34 9.96
C MET A 140 -30.39 -18.67 11.33
N GLY A 141 -30.86 -17.42 11.50
CA GLY A 141 -30.81 -16.69 12.77
C GLY A 141 -29.52 -15.92 13.03
N PHE A 142 -28.62 -15.79 12.05
CA PHE A 142 -27.41 -14.98 12.24
C PHE A 142 -27.77 -13.49 12.29
N SER A 143 -27.15 -12.76 13.21
CA SER A 143 -27.18 -11.30 13.18
C SER A 143 -26.36 -10.75 12.01
N THR A 144 -26.63 -9.51 11.58
CA THR A 144 -25.88 -8.86 10.50
C THR A 144 -24.37 -8.92 10.73
N ALA A 145 -23.90 -8.67 11.95
CA ALA A 145 -22.46 -8.73 12.27
C ALA A 145 -21.90 -10.16 12.09
N GLN A 146 -22.66 -11.19 12.47
CA GLN A 146 -22.28 -12.59 12.27
C GLN A 146 -22.27 -12.97 10.78
N VAL A 147 -23.25 -12.50 9.99
CA VAL A 147 -23.26 -12.70 8.53
C VAL A 147 -22.00 -12.12 7.90
N TYR A 148 -21.60 -10.90 8.28
CA TYR A 148 -20.37 -10.29 7.78
C TYR A 148 -19.12 -11.05 8.22
N ARG A 149 -18.99 -11.34 9.51
CA ARG A 149 -17.80 -11.98 10.09
C ARG A 149 -17.59 -13.41 9.59
N TYR A 150 -18.66 -14.20 9.50
CA TYR A 150 -18.57 -15.64 9.25
C TYR A 150 -18.85 -16.04 7.80
N VAL A 151 -19.53 -15.21 7.01
CA VAL A 151 -19.91 -15.54 5.63
C VAL A 151 -19.29 -14.56 4.64
N LEU A 152 -19.67 -13.29 4.69
CA LEU A 152 -19.35 -12.36 3.60
C LEU A 152 -17.86 -11.97 3.55
N LEU A 153 -17.24 -11.62 4.68
CA LEU A 153 -15.83 -11.22 4.70
C LEU A 153 -14.89 -12.39 4.34
N PRO A 154 -15.01 -13.60 4.93
CA PRO A 154 -14.13 -14.70 4.57
C PRO A 154 -14.21 -15.09 3.08
N ILE A 155 -15.42 -15.08 2.50
CA ILE A 155 -15.61 -15.36 1.07
C ILE A 155 -15.08 -14.20 0.22
N GLY A 156 -15.46 -12.97 0.56
CA GLY A 156 -15.10 -11.76 -0.18
C GLY A 156 -13.59 -11.50 -0.20
N PHE A 157 -12.87 -11.75 0.89
CA PHE A 157 -11.40 -11.62 0.88
C PHE A 157 -10.76 -12.63 -0.05
N ARG A 158 -11.23 -13.89 -0.05
CA ARG A 158 -10.67 -14.92 -0.94
C ARG A 158 -10.87 -14.61 -2.42
N THR A 159 -11.95 -13.91 -2.78
CA THR A 159 -12.19 -13.51 -4.18
C THR A 159 -11.31 -12.36 -4.63
N VAL A 160 -10.83 -11.51 -3.72
CA VAL A 160 -10.07 -10.29 -4.08
C VAL A 160 -8.55 -10.40 -3.85
N ILE A 161 -8.05 -11.52 -3.32
CA ILE A 161 -6.61 -11.77 -3.13
C ILE A 161 -5.76 -11.45 -4.37
N PRO A 162 -6.15 -11.83 -5.61
CA PRO A 162 -5.38 -11.48 -6.80
C PRO A 162 -5.25 -9.97 -7.00
N SER A 163 -6.33 -9.22 -6.80
CA SER A 163 -6.32 -7.76 -6.91
C SER A 163 -5.52 -7.09 -5.78
N LEU A 164 -5.62 -7.61 -4.55
CA LEU A 164 -4.83 -7.12 -3.41
C LEU A 164 -3.32 -7.29 -3.65
N THR A 165 -2.91 -8.35 -4.35
CA THR A 165 -1.51 -8.53 -4.76
C THR A 165 -1.03 -7.37 -5.62
N ASN A 166 -1.83 -6.96 -6.61
CA ASN A 166 -1.48 -5.85 -7.49
C ASN A 166 -1.41 -4.52 -6.74
N ASP A 167 -2.34 -4.27 -5.81
CA ASP A 167 -2.31 -3.06 -4.99
C ASP A 167 -1.08 -3.03 -4.06
N PHE A 168 -0.68 -4.17 -3.48
CA PHE A 168 0.54 -4.26 -2.66
C PHE A 168 1.83 -4.00 -3.45
N LEU A 169 1.92 -4.52 -4.68
CA LEU A 169 3.02 -4.18 -5.60
C LEU A 169 3.02 -2.68 -5.94
N GLY A 170 1.84 -2.08 -6.02
CA GLY A 170 1.66 -0.63 -6.15
C GLY A 170 2.27 0.13 -4.98
N VAL A 171 2.04 -0.30 -3.73
CA VAL A 171 2.62 0.32 -2.53
C VAL A 171 4.14 0.37 -2.60
N PHE A 172 4.78 -0.75 -2.93
CA PHE A 172 6.24 -0.82 -3.07
C PHE A 172 6.81 0.15 -4.11
N LYS A 173 6.16 0.27 -5.26
CA LYS A 173 6.61 1.19 -6.31
C LYS A 173 6.37 2.64 -5.91
N ASN A 174 5.20 2.90 -5.35
CA ASN A 174 4.78 4.23 -4.93
C ASN A 174 5.54 4.75 -3.70
N SER A 175 6.14 3.87 -2.90
CA SER A 175 6.98 4.27 -1.77
C SER A 175 8.21 5.08 -2.22
N SER A 176 8.68 4.91 -3.46
CA SER A 176 9.74 5.73 -4.05
C SER A 176 9.39 7.22 -4.03
N LEU A 177 8.11 7.60 -4.17
CA LEU A 177 7.69 9.01 -4.13
C LEU A 177 8.03 9.70 -2.80
N ALA A 178 8.25 8.95 -1.71
CA ALA A 178 8.67 9.51 -0.43
C ALA A 178 10.05 10.20 -0.50
N LEU A 179 10.87 9.90 -1.52
CA LEU A 179 12.12 10.59 -1.77
C LEU A 179 11.94 12.12 -1.89
N THR A 180 10.77 12.58 -2.38
CA THR A 180 10.48 14.01 -2.53
C THR A 180 10.23 14.71 -1.20
N LEU A 181 10.02 13.95 -0.13
CA LEU A 181 9.90 14.43 1.24
C LEU A 181 11.22 14.29 2.02
N GLY A 182 12.28 13.77 1.39
CA GLY A 182 13.57 13.53 2.02
C GLY A 182 13.68 12.20 2.77
N VAL A 183 12.77 11.24 2.52
CA VAL A 183 12.90 9.88 3.07
C VAL A 183 14.05 9.19 2.35
N MET A 184 15.02 8.67 3.11
CA MET A 184 16.19 7.96 2.55
C MET A 184 15.86 6.49 2.24
N GLU A 185 14.96 6.31 1.27
CA GLU A 185 14.58 5.00 0.74
C GLU A 185 15.49 4.58 -0.44
N LEU A 186 15.26 3.42 -1.06
CA LEU A 186 16.12 2.86 -2.11
C LEU A 186 16.40 3.80 -3.30
N THR A 187 15.40 4.52 -3.79
CA THR A 187 15.61 5.46 -4.91
C THR A 187 16.42 6.67 -4.45
N ALA A 188 16.18 7.18 -3.25
CA ALA A 188 16.98 8.23 -2.62
C ALA A 188 18.43 7.79 -2.41
N ALA A 189 18.68 6.55 -1.99
CA ALA A 189 20.03 6.00 -1.85
C ALA A 189 20.78 5.92 -3.20
N ALA A 190 20.09 5.52 -4.27
CA ALA A 190 20.67 5.53 -5.62
C ALA A 190 21.03 6.95 -6.08
N ARG A 191 20.11 7.91 -5.85
CA ARG A 191 20.33 9.34 -6.14
C ARG A 191 21.49 9.91 -5.34
N GLN A 192 21.62 9.53 -4.07
CA GLN A 192 22.73 9.94 -3.23
C GLN A 192 24.06 9.48 -3.84
N ILE A 193 24.19 8.22 -4.25
CA ILE A 193 25.42 7.71 -4.89
C ILE A 193 25.70 8.47 -6.20
N GLU A 194 24.69 8.71 -7.03
CA GLU A 194 24.83 9.53 -8.24
C GLU A 194 25.41 10.90 -7.91
N GLU A 195 24.87 11.61 -6.91
CA GLU A 195 25.30 12.96 -6.54
C GLU A 195 26.76 13.00 -6.05
N TYR A 196 27.24 11.95 -5.38
CA TYR A 196 28.64 11.86 -4.93
C TYR A 196 29.62 11.42 -6.02
N THR A 197 29.17 10.67 -7.03
CA THR A 197 30.05 9.93 -7.95
C THR A 197 29.90 10.37 -9.40
N PHE A 198 28.84 11.11 -9.72
CA PHE A 198 28.41 11.49 -11.06
C PHE A 198 28.15 10.29 -12.00
N HIS A 199 27.99 9.08 -11.44
CA HIS A 199 27.62 7.87 -12.17
C HIS A 199 26.13 7.61 -11.98
N SER A 200 25.31 7.92 -12.99
CA SER A 200 23.86 7.72 -12.90
C SER A 200 23.43 6.29 -13.22
N PHE A 201 24.12 5.58 -14.14
CA PHE A 201 23.61 4.31 -14.64
C PHE A 201 23.66 3.18 -13.60
N GLU A 202 24.78 2.98 -12.92
CA GLU A 202 24.99 1.87 -11.99
C GLU A 202 24.07 1.95 -10.75
N PRO A 203 23.91 3.09 -10.05
CA PRO A 203 23.05 3.17 -8.87
C PRO A 203 21.57 2.97 -9.20
N PHE A 204 21.06 3.58 -10.28
CA PHE A 204 19.66 3.41 -10.67
C PHE A 204 19.38 2.04 -11.29
N ALA A 205 20.34 1.44 -11.99
CA ALA A 205 20.22 0.05 -12.43
C ALA A 205 20.14 -0.91 -11.24
N ALA A 206 20.98 -0.71 -10.22
CA ALA A 206 20.95 -1.49 -8.98
C ALA A 206 19.61 -1.35 -8.25
N ALA A 207 19.12 -0.12 -8.06
CA ALA A 207 17.80 0.12 -7.47
C ALA A 207 16.68 -0.55 -8.27
N THR A 208 16.70 -0.44 -9.59
CA THR A 208 15.71 -1.07 -10.49
C THR A 208 15.69 -2.59 -10.36
N VAL A 209 16.87 -3.22 -10.35
CA VAL A 209 17.01 -4.66 -10.13
C VAL A 209 16.46 -5.05 -8.76
N LEU A 210 16.79 -4.32 -7.70
CA LEU A 210 16.30 -4.59 -6.35
C LEU A 210 14.77 -4.47 -6.24
N TYR A 211 14.16 -3.41 -6.78
CA TYR A 211 12.70 -3.28 -6.85
C TYR A 211 12.05 -4.44 -7.63
N SER A 212 12.67 -4.87 -8.73
CA SER A 212 12.19 -5.98 -9.56
C SER A 212 12.30 -7.31 -8.83
N CYS A 213 13.40 -7.57 -8.13
CA CYS A 213 13.60 -8.76 -7.31
C CYS A 213 12.53 -8.86 -6.21
N VAL A 214 12.26 -7.76 -5.49
CA VAL A 214 11.19 -7.73 -4.49
C VAL A 214 9.83 -7.98 -5.13
N THR A 215 9.54 -7.33 -6.26
CA THR A 215 8.29 -7.55 -6.99
C THR A 215 8.11 -9.01 -7.39
N LEU A 216 9.14 -9.65 -7.95
CA LEU A 216 9.11 -11.05 -8.35
C LEU A 216 8.97 -12.00 -7.15
N LEU A 217 9.64 -11.69 -6.04
CA LEU A 217 9.52 -12.43 -4.78
C LEU A 217 8.08 -12.36 -4.27
N VAL A 218 7.51 -11.16 -4.17
CA VAL A 218 6.13 -10.94 -3.73
C VAL A 218 5.14 -11.65 -4.63
N ILE A 219 5.29 -11.56 -5.96
CA ILE A 219 4.44 -12.29 -6.91
C ILE A 219 4.52 -13.80 -6.68
N SER A 220 5.73 -14.32 -6.47
CA SER A 220 5.94 -15.75 -6.25
C SER A 220 5.27 -16.23 -4.96
N LEU A 221 5.40 -15.45 -3.88
CA LEU A 221 4.72 -15.72 -2.60
C LEU A 221 3.19 -15.63 -2.75
N MET A 222 2.68 -14.60 -3.43
CA MET A 222 1.24 -14.39 -3.60
C MET A 222 0.60 -15.44 -4.51
N ARG A 223 1.33 -15.99 -5.50
CA ARG A 223 0.86 -17.16 -6.27
C ARG A 223 0.63 -18.38 -5.39
N VAL A 224 1.46 -18.59 -4.36
CA VAL A 224 1.25 -19.68 -3.39
C VAL A 224 0.01 -19.42 -2.54
N VAL A 225 -0.17 -18.19 -2.07
CA VAL A 225 -1.36 -17.78 -1.30
C VAL A 225 -2.62 -17.99 -2.14
N GLU A 226 -2.64 -17.47 -3.37
CA GLU A 226 -3.77 -17.57 -4.30
C GLU A 226 -4.17 -19.03 -4.56
N ARG A 227 -3.20 -19.91 -4.81
CA ARG A 227 -3.46 -21.35 -5.00
C ARG A 227 -4.09 -21.99 -3.77
N ARG A 228 -3.68 -21.59 -2.56
CA ARG A 228 -4.22 -22.12 -1.29
C ARG A 228 -5.59 -21.55 -0.94
N THR A 229 -5.91 -20.34 -1.38
CA THR A 229 -7.17 -19.66 -1.03
C THR A 229 -8.24 -19.77 -2.10
N ARG A 230 -7.95 -20.44 -3.22
CA ARG A 230 -8.89 -20.66 -4.32
C ARG A 230 -10.13 -21.39 -3.82
N ILE A 231 -11.30 -20.80 -4.07
CA ILE A 231 -12.60 -21.42 -3.78
C ILE A 231 -12.89 -22.43 -4.90
N ALA A 232 -13.01 -23.71 -4.54
CA ALA A 232 -13.41 -24.75 -5.48
C ALA A 232 -14.83 -24.47 -5.99
N GLY A 233 -15.00 -24.38 -7.32
CA GLY A 233 -16.30 -24.13 -7.95
C GLY A 233 -16.58 -22.69 -8.38
N ASN A 234 -15.70 -21.71 -8.12
CA ASN A 234 -15.77 -20.42 -8.83
C ASN A 234 -15.31 -20.63 -10.29
N VAL A 235 -16.28 -20.90 -11.16
CA VAL A 235 -16.12 -20.97 -12.62
C VAL A 235 -15.98 -19.56 -13.16
N GLY A 236 -14.78 -19.26 -13.68
CA GLY A 236 -14.40 -17.98 -14.28
C GLY A 236 -13.00 -17.64 -13.77
N THR A 237 -11.90 -18.09 -14.38
CA THR A 237 -11.61 -18.21 -15.81
C THR A 237 -10.66 -19.39 -16.05
N ALA A 238 -11.17 -20.45 -16.68
CA ALA A 238 -10.36 -21.28 -17.56
C ALA A 238 -10.52 -20.69 -18.97
N ARG A 239 -9.63 -19.77 -19.33
CA ARG A 239 -9.25 -19.47 -20.71
C ARG A 239 -7.78 -19.06 -20.69
#